data_AF-A0A7C4JR78-F1
#
_entry.id   AF-A0A7C4JR78-F1
#
_cell.length_a   1.000
_cell.length_b   1.000
_cell.length_c   1.000
_cell.angle_alpha   90.00
_cell.angle_beta   90.00
_cell.angle_gamma   90.00
#
_symmetry.space_group_name_H-M   'P 1'
#
loop_
_entity.id
_entity.type
_entity.pdbx_description
1 polymer ?
#
loop_
_entity_poly.entity_id
_entity_poly.type
_entity_poly.pdbx_seq_one_letter_code
_entity_poly.pdbx_strand_id
1 'polypeptide(L)' 'MKTLKPSQRGELEITDVNNWYLKQGRLKAIKLNGYWSDAGTFSSWLKANILRAALVDQKILNHVNLKELIEDLF' A
#
# COMPACT_ATOMS: atom_id res chain seq x y z
N MET A 1 -0.80 -18.44 17.80
CA MET A 1 -1.97 -18.75 16.94
C MET A 1 -1.48 -19.63 15.79
N LYS A 2 -1.77 -20.93 15.83
CA LYS A 2 -1.43 -21.90 14.76
C LYS A 2 -2.70 -22.54 14.15
N THR A 3 -3.86 -21.99 14.46
CA THR A 3 -5.20 -22.56 14.24
C THR A 3 -6.01 -21.80 13.18
N LEU A 4 -5.34 -20.98 12.35
CA LEU A 4 -6.00 -20.28 11.25
C LEU A 4 -6.57 -21.29 10.27
N LYS A 5 -7.76 -21.00 9.75
CA LYS A 5 -8.38 -21.75 8.66
C LYS A 5 -8.23 -20.94 7.37
N PRO A 6 -8.06 -21.59 6.21
CA PRO A 6 -8.06 -20.89 4.94
C PRO A 6 -9.34 -20.09 4.73
N SER A 7 -9.23 -18.91 4.13
CA SER A 7 -10.37 -18.11 3.70
C SER A 7 -11.05 -18.73 2.49
N GLN A 8 -12.11 -18.08 1.98
CA GLN A 8 -12.73 -18.46 0.70
C GLN A 8 -11.75 -18.41 -0.48
N ARG A 9 -10.64 -17.65 -0.37
CA ARG A 9 -9.56 -17.61 -1.37
C ARG A 9 -8.58 -18.78 -1.23
N GLY A 10 -8.70 -19.57 -0.17
CA GLY A 10 -7.75 -20.63 0.17
C GLY A 10 -6.48 -20.14 0.89
N GLU A 11 -6.45 -18.86 1.32
CA GLU A 11 -5.28 -18.24 1.94
C GLU A 11 -5.41 -18.16 3.46
N LEU A 12 -4.27 -18.14 4.16
CA LEU A 12 -4.22 -17.80 5.58
C LEU A 12 -4.10 -16.28 5.72
N GLU A 13 -5.16 -15.63 6.17
CA GLU A 13 -5.29 -14.17 6.12
C GLU A 13 -4.58 -13.47 7.28
N ILE A 14 -3.77 -12.45 6.97
CA ILE A 14 -3.24 -11.55 8.00
C ILE A 14 -4.36 -10.79 8.72
N THR A 15 -5.47 -10.53 8.03
CA THR A 15 -6.67 -9.90 8.60
C THR A 15 -7.25 -10.71 9.76
N ASP A 16 -7.21 -12.05 9.69
CA ASP A 16 -7.69 -12.90 10.78
C ASP A 16 -6.78 -12.83 12.00
N VAL A 17 -5.46 -12.72 11.79
CA VAL A 17 -4.50 -12.47 12.88
C VAL A 17 -4.77 -11.12 13.53
N ASN A 18 -4.97 -10.07 12.73
CA ASN A 18 -5.28 -8.72 13.24
C ASN A 18 -6.58 -8.71 14.04
N ASN A 19 -7.64 -9.36 13.53
CA ASN A 19 -8.92 -9.52 14.22
C ASN A 19 -8.79 -10.30 15.53
N TRP A 20 -7.93 -11.31 15.59
CA TRP A 20 -7.66 -12.03 16.83
C TRP A 20 -7.07 -11.11 17.89
N TYR A 21 -6.05 -10.32 17.55
CA TYR A 21 -5.47 -9.33 18.48
C TYR A 21 -6.47 -8.23 18.87
N LEU A 22 -7.32 -7.80 17.93
CA LEU A 22 -8.35 -6.80 18.18
C LEU A 22 -9.35 -7.29 19.24
N LYS A 23 -9.87 -8.52 19.10
CA LYS A 23 -10.80 -9.14 20.06
C LYS A 23 -10.22 -9.30 21.46
N GLN A 24 -8.90 -9.39 21.57
CA GLN A 24 -8.20 -9.50 22.85
C GLN A 24 -7.80 -8.14 23.43
N GLY A 25 -8.19 -7.02 22.80
CA GLY A 25 -7.78 -5.67 23.23
C GLY A 25 -6.27 -5.40 23.11
N ARG A 26 -5.58 -6.19 22.28
CA ARG A 26 -4.11 -6.19 22.14
C ARG A 26 -3.62 -5.59 20.82
N LEU A 27 -4.51 -5.28 19.89
CA LEU A 27 -4.14 -4.65 18.63
C LEU A 27 -3.78 -3.18 18.88
N LYS A 28 -2.63 -2.75 18.37
CA LYS A 28 -2.25 -1.35 18.26
C LYS A 28 -2.15 -1.00 16.79
N ALA A 29 -2.65 0.17 16.42
CA ALA A 29 -2.54 0.72 15.07
C ALA A 29 -2.04 2.16 15.16
N ILE A 30 -1.36 2.59 14.10
CA ILE A 30 -0.95 3.98 13.92
C ILE A 30 -1.52 4.47 12.59
N LYS A 31 -1.88 5.75 12.55
CA LYS A 31 -2.17 6.41 11.28
C LYS A 31 -0.85 6.77 10.62
N LEU A 32 -0.63 6.28 9.40
CA LEU A 32 0.50 6.70 8.60
C LEU A 32 0.24 8.12 8.08
N ASN A 33 1.15 9.04 8.37
CA ASN A 33 1.17 10.37 7.78
C ASN A 33 2.19 10.37 6.66
N GLY A 34 1.80 10.85 5.48
CA GLY A 34 2.61 10.79 4.27
C GLY A 34 2.10 9.76 3.28
N TYR A 35 2.98 9.33 2.37
CA TYR A 35 2.61 8.52 1.22
C TYR A 35 2.80 7.03 1.46
N TRP A 36 1.84 6.23 0.99
CA TRP A 36 1.95 4.78 0.85
C TRP A 36 1.44 4.39 -0.55
N SER A 37 2.17 3.48 -1.20
CA SER A 37 1.78 2.86 -2.46
C SER A 37 1.94 1.37 -2.36
N ASP A 38 1.07 0.64 -3.05
CA ASP A 38 1.41 -0.68 -3.55
C ASP A 38 2.03 -0.57 -4.96
N ALA A 39 2.54 -1.69 -5.45
CA ALA A 39 3.14 -1.84 -6.77
C ALA A 39 2.65 -3.14 -7.43
N GLY A 40 1.35 -3.45 -7.30
CA GLY A 40 0.77 -4.70 -7.78
C GLY A 40 0.55 -4.78 -9.29
N THR A 41 0.69 -3.66 -10.01
CA THR A 41 0.53 -3.54 -11.47
C THR A 41 1.68 -2.74 -12.08
N PHE A 42 1.91 -2.83 -13.39
CA PHE A 42 2.95 -2.01 -14.03
C PHE A 42 2.74 -0.50 -13.84
N SER A 43 1.49 -0.03 -13.95
CA SER A 43 1.15 1.38 -13.73
C SER A 43 1.39 1.81 -12.28
N SER A 44 0.95 1.02 -11.29
CA SER A 44 1.18 1.32 -9.87
C SER A 44 2.65 1.26 -9.49
N TRP A 45 3.41 0.33 -10.08
CA TRP A 45 4.86 0.24 -9.92
C TRP A 45 5.58 1.47 -10.47
N LEU A 46 5.29 1.91 -11.69
CA LEU A 46 5.86 3.12 -12.27
C LEU A 46 5.55 4.34 -11.40
N LYS A 47 4.29 4.47 -10.96
CA LYS A 47 3.82 5.54 -10.07
C LYS A 47 4.59 5.55 -8.74
N ALA A 48 4.73 4.40 -8.08
CA ALA A 48 5.47 4.28 -6.83
C ALA A 48 6.94 4.74 -6.97
N ASN A 49 7.59 4.38 -8.08
CA ASN A 49 8.96 4.80 -8.37
C ASN A 49 9.08 6.30 -8.64
N ILE A 50 8.18 6.87 -9.44
CA ILE A 50 8.19 8.33 -9.72
C ILE A 50 7.99 9.12 -8.44
N LEU A 51 7.03 8.72 -7.60
CA LEU A 51 6.78 9.41 -6.33
C LEU A 51 7.97 9.27 -5.38
N ARG A 52 8.62 8.11 -5.34
CA ARG A 52 9.84 7.93 -4.56
C ARG A 52 10.97 8.83 -5.07
N ALA A 53 11.15 8.92 -6.37
CA ALA A 53 12.18 9.76 -6.99
C ALA A 53 11.93 11.25 -6.69
N ALA A 54 10.69 11.71 -6.82
CA ALA A 54 10.30 13.08 -6.51
C ALA A 54 10.49 13.47 -5.03
N LEU A 55 10.33 12.52 -4.10
CA LEU A 55 10.64 12.74 -2.69
C LEU A 55 12.14 12.93 -2.42
N VAL A 56 13.00 12.36 -3.28
CA VAL A 56 14.48 12.49 -3.18
C VAL A 56 14.96 13.74 -3.91
N ASP A 57 14.43 14.01 -5.10
CA ASP A 57 14.69 15.23 -5.88
C ASP A 57 13.42 15.70 -6.57
N GLN A 58 12.84 16.79 -6.04
CA GLN A 58 11.60 17.35 -6.57
C GLN A 58 11.72 17.85 -8.02
N LYS A 59 12.94 18.13 -8.50
CA LYS A 59 13.16 18.56 -9.90
C LYS A 59 12.80 17.48 -10.91
N ILE A 60 12.76 16.22 -10.49
CA ILE A 60 12.34 15.10 -11.34
C ILE A 60 10.91 15.32 -11.87
N LEU A 61 10.03 15.95 -11.09
CA LEU A 61 8.65 16.24 -11.52
C LEU A 61 8.60 17.18 -12.73
N ASN A 62 9.63 18.00 -12.96
CA ASN A 62 9.71 18.89 -14.12
C ASN A 62 10.02 18.13 -15.42
N HIS A 63 10.47 16.88 -15.31
CA HIS A 63 10.82 16.02 -16.44
C HIS A 63 9.83 14.87 -16.64
N VAL A 64 8.78 14.80 -15.83
CA VAL A 64 7.71 13.81 -15.93
C VAL A 64 6.48 14.48 -16.53
N ASN A 65 5.90 13.86 -17.55
CA ASN A 65 4.59 14.27 -18.05
C ASN A 65 3.50 13.88 -17.04
N LEU A 66 3.18 14.79 -16.12
CA LEU A 66 2.19 14.57 -15.08
C LEU A 66 0.80 14.26 -15.63
N LYS A 67 0.51 14.63 -16.88
CA LYS A 67 -0.81 14.41 -17.50
C LYS A 67 -1.12 12.91 -17.67
N GLU A 68 -0.13 12.12 -18.06
CA GLU A 68 -0.26 10.65 -18.15
C GLU A 68 -0.35 9.98 -16.77
N LEU A 69 0.22 10.61 -15.72
CA LEU A 69 0.14 10.09 -14.35
C LEU A 69 -1.19 10.41 -13.65
N ILE A 70 -1.86 11.50 -14.07
CA ILE A 70 -3.07 12.06 -13.44
C ILE A 70 -4.36 11.54 -14.10
N GLU A 71 -4.34 11.09 -15.35
CA GLU A 71 -5.55 10.50 -15.96
C GLU A 71 -5.98 9.18 -15.30
N ASP A 72 -5.08 8.49 -14.59
CA ASP A 72 -5.39 7.34 -13.72
C ASP A 72 -5.81 7.72 -12.28
N LEU A 73 -6.06 9.00 -11.99
CA LEU A 73 -6.42 9.50 -10.65
C LEU A 73 -7.92 9.75 -10.43
N PHE A 74 -8.78 9.51 -11.43
CA PHE A 74 -10.25 9.49 -11.29
C PHE A 74 -10.91 8.40 -12.13
#